data_AF-A0A8C1QU44-F1
#
_entry.id   AF-A0A8C1QU44-F1
#
_cell.length_a   1.000
_cell.length_b   1.000
_cell.length_c   1.000
_cell.angle_alpha   90.00
_cell.angle_beta   90.00
_cell.angle_gamma   90.00
#
_symmetry.space_group_name_H-M   'P 1'
#
loop_
_entity.id
_entity.type
_entity.pdbx_description
1 polymer ?
#
loop_
_entity_poly.entity_id
_entity_poly.type
_entity_poly.pdbx_seq_one_letter_code
_entity_poly.pdbx_strand_id
1 'polypeptide(L)'
;IPDCVFKVQVCVISVCLQVTVEAVIGGSVVLPCSSAQHDLKLQDTDVHWRDKNDKIVYSIIKGKHSVAGRDPRYKNRAETFPDEYLRGNFSLKLINLTHADAGKYICFLTPSNEHETAELIIKETGNTPSDQENQGEDSGANSVGKSGPLLWPGCQPEPRPQHFLDGKSRI
;
A
#
# COMPACT_ATOMS: atom_id res chain seq x y z
N ILE A 1 -5.37 -35.31 43.73
CA ILE A 1 -6.34 -34.44 43.03
C ILE A 1 -5.50 -33.29 42.48
N PRO A 2 -5.25 -33.20 41.16
CA PRO A 2 -4.35 -32.17 40.65
C PRO A 2 -5.11 -30.84 40.54
N ASP A 3 -4.50 -29.78 41.03
CA ASP A 3 -5.05 -28.44 41.05
C ASP A 3 -5.31 -27.92 39.63
N CYS A 4 -6.58 -27.77 39.29
CA CYS A 4 -7.01 -27.06 38.09
C CYS A 4 -6.78 -25.56 38.28
N VAL A 5 -5.54 -25.11 38.13
CA VAL A 5 -5.26 -23.68 37.94
C VAL A 5 -5.71 -23.32 36.53
N PHE A 6 -6.99 -22.97 36.37
CA PHE A 6 -7.49 -22.29 35.19
C PHE A 6 -6.73 -20.97 35.08
N LYS A 7 -5.67 -20.95 34.25
CA LYS A 7 -5.00 -19.72 33.86
C LYS A 7 -6.04 -18.88 33.12
N VAL A 8 -6.62 -17.91 33.81
CA VAL A 8 -7.43 -16.86 33.19
C VAL A 8 -6.45 -16.02 32.37
N GLN A 9 -6.25 -16.43 31.11
CA GLN A 9 -5.59 -15.57 30.13
C GLN A 9 -6.55 -14.40 29.91
N VAL A 10 -6.25 -13.27 30.52
CA VAL A 10 -6.88 -12.01 30.14
C VAL A 10 -6.62 -11.83 28.65
N CYS A 11 -7.68 -11.90 27.85
CA CYS A 11 -7.62 -11.42 26.48
C CYS A 11 -7.49 -9.91 26.62
N VAL A 12 -6.25 -9.41 26.68
CA VAL A 12 -5.99 -7.99 26.44
C VAL A 12 -6.64 -7.70 25.11
N ILE A 13 -7.62 -6.79 25.13
CA ILE A 13 -8.43 -6.44 23.97
C ILE A 13 -7.45 -6.17 22.84
N SER A 14 -7.33 -7.10 21.89
CA SER A 14 -6.49 -6.93 20.72
C SER A 14 -7.08 -5.74 20.00
N VAL A 15 -6.42 -4.59 20.07
CA VAL A 15 -6.76 -3.45 19.23
C VAL A 15 -6.46 -3.94 17.82
N CYS A 16 -7.50 -4.35 17.08
CA CYS A 16 -7.37 -4.63 15.67
C CYS A 16 -7.07 -3.30 15.00
N LEU A 17 -5.78 -3.03 14.76
CA LEU A 17 -5.36 -1.87 14.00
C LEU A 17 -5.87 -2.07 12.58
N GLN A 18 -7.04 -1.49 12.30
CA GLN A 18 -7.65 -1.47 10.97
C GLN A 18 -7.23 -0.18 10.28
N VAL A 19 -6.30 -0.29 9.34
CA VAL A 19 -5.82 0.86 8.56
C VAL A 19 -6.60 0.92 7.26
N THR A 20 -7.10 2.11 6.89
CA THR A 20 -7.68 2.32 5.55
C THR A 20 -6.60 2.86 4.64
N VAL A 21 -6.41 2.24 3.48
CA VAL A 21 -5.43 2.66 2.48
C VAL A 21 -6.15 2.90 1.16
N GLU A 22 -5.90 4.05 0.55
CA GLU A 22 -6.49 4.42 -0.73
C GLU A 22 -5.46 4.30 -1.85
N ALA A 23 -5.90 3.80 -2.99
CA ALA A 23 -5.08 3.73 -4.19
C ALA A 23 -5.92 3.91 -5.45
N VAL A 24 -5.27 4.16 -6.58
CA VAL A 24 -5.95 4.32 -7.88
C VAL A 24 -5.82 3.05 -8.73
N ILE A 25 -6.77 2.86 -9.64
CA ILE A 25 -6.71 1.78 -10.64
C ILE A 25 -5.40 1.86 -11.44
N GLY A 26 -4.79 0.70 -11.71
CA GLY A 26 -3.50 0.57 -12.40
C GLY A 26 -2.29 0.97 -11.54
N GLY A 27 -2.51 1.62 -10.40
CA GLY A 27 -1.45 2.06 -9.49
C GLY A 27 -0.89 0.94 -8.62
N SER A 28 -0.22 1.36 -7.54
CA SER A 28 0.33 0.46 -6.51
C SER A 28 0.03 0.98 -5.12
N VAL A 29 -0.04 0.07 -4.15
CA VAL A 29 -0.28 0.39 -2.75
C VAL A 29 0.66 -0.41 -1.85
N VAL A 30 0.95 0.12 -0.66
CA VAL A 30 1.61 -0.63 0.42
C VAL A 30 0.60 -0.82 1.54
N LEU A 31 0.27 -2.09 1.81
CA LEU A 31 -0.56 -2.48 2.94
C LEU A 31 0.35 -2.72 4.14
N PRO A 32 0.16 -1.99 5.26
CA PRO A 32 1.04 -2.09 6.40
C PRO A 32 0.90 -3.45 7.09
N CYS A 33 2.03 -3.97 7.55
CA CYS A 33 2.08 -5.05 8.53
C CYS A 33 3.42 -5.00 9.26
N SER A 34 3.37 -4.94 10.59
CA SER A 34 4.56 -4.86 11.43
C SER A 34 4.49 -5.85 12.60
N SER A 35 5.66 -6.26 13.10
CA SER A 35 5.75 -6.96 14.37
C SER A 35 6.19 -6.01 15.48
N ALA A 36 5.58 -6.14 16.65
CA ALA A 36 5.99 -5.43 17.85
C ALA A 36 7.15 -6.13 18.58
N GLN A 37 7.60 -7.30 18.11
CA GLN A 37 8.67 -8.05 18.75
C GLN A 37 10.04 -7.39 18.56
N HIS A 38 10.72 -7.11 19.68
CA HIS A 38 12.06 -6.52 19.68
C HIS A 38 13.17 -7.50 19.23
N ASP A 39 13.03 -8.80 19.55
CA ASP A 39 14.03 -9.84 19.25
C ASP A 39 13.54 -10.80 18.16
N LEU A 40 13.03 -10.25 17.06
CA LEU A 40 12.41 -11.04 16.00
C LEU A 40 13.43 -11.98 15.32
N LYS A 41 13.13 -13.29 15.36
CA LYS A 41 13.92 -14.32 14.68
C LYS A 41 13.20 -14.80 13.44
N LEU A 42 13.69 -14.38 12.27
CA LEU A 42 13.06 -14.74 11.00
C LEU A 42 12.90 -16.23 10.76
N GLN A 43 13.79 -17.07 11.29
CA GLN A 43 13.70 -18.52 11.13
C GLN A 43 12.53 -19.16 11.89
N ASP A 44 11.99 -18.44 12.88
CA ASP A 44 10.90 -18.87 13.74
C ASP A 44 9.61 -18.09 13.45
N THR A 45 9.64 -17.16 12.49
CA THR A 45 8.50 -16.30 12.14
C THR A 45 7.98 -16.65 10.76
N ASP A 46 6.68 -16.97 10.69
CA ASP A 46 5.96 -17.03 9.43
C ASP A 46 4.95 -15.89 9.37
N VAL A 47 4.76 -15.34 8.16
CA VAL A 47 3.83 -14.24 7.89
C VAL A 47 2.93 -14.63 6.73
N HIS A 48 1.63 -14.51 6.94
CA HIS A 48 0.62 -14.86 5.95
C HIS A 48 -0.26 -13.67 5.63
N TRP A 49 -0.31 -13.32 4.34
CA TRP A 49 -1.28 -12.36 3.83
C TRP A 49 -2.47 -13.08 3.22
N ARG A 50 -3.67 -12.65 3.61
CA ARG A 50 -4.97 -13.15 3.14
C ARG A 50 -5.83 -11.99 2.65
N ASP A 51 -6.61 -12.23 1.60
CA ASP A 51 -7.64 -11.28 1.17
C ASP A 51 -8.97 -11.54 1.91
N LYS A 52 -9.99 -10.73 1.61
CA LYS A 52 -11.35 -10.84 2.17
C LYS A 52 -12.03 -12.20 1.95
N ASN A 53 -11.54 -13.00 1.02
CA ASN A 53 -12.04 -14.32 0.67
C ASN A 53 -11.13 -15.45 1.17
N ASP A 54 -10.21 -15.15 2.09
CA ASP A 54 -9.19 -16.05 2.63
C ASP A 54 -8.25 -16.65 1.56
N LYS A 55 -8.11 -15.96 0.41
CA LYS A 55 -7.16 -16.37 -0.62
C LYS A 55 -5.75 -15.97 -0.21
N ILE A 56 -4.78 -16.82 -0.56
CA ILE A 56 -3.37 -16.57 -0.27
C ILE A 56 -2.84 -15.48 -1.20
N VAL A 57 -2.57 -14.30 -0.64
CA VAL A 57 -1.99 -13.17 -1.37
C VAL A 57 -0.47 -13.32 -1.45
N TYR A 58 0.15 -13.56 -0.28
CA TYR A 58 1.59 -13.75 -0.13
C TYR A 58 1.85 -14.56 1.14
N SER A 59 2.98 -15.26 1.21
CA SER A 59 3.43 -15.88 2.47
C SER A 59 4.94 -15.82 2.57
N ILE A 60 5.43 -15.51 3.76
CA ILE A 60 6.83 -15.50 4.14
C ILE A 60 6.98 -16.63 5.16
N ILE A 61 7.75 -17.65 4.83
CA ILE A 61 8.00 -18.81 5.69
C ILE A 61 9.46 -18.78 6.09
N LYS A 62 9.74 -18.68 7.39
CA LYS A 62 11.10 -18.63 7.93
C LYS A 62 11.98 -17.58 7.25
N GLY A 63 11.41 -16.38 7.03
CA GLY A 63 12.06 -15.26 6.34
C GLY A 63 12.20 -15.39 4.83
N LYS A 64 11.64 -16.43 4.19
CA LYS A 64 11.72 -16.65 2.73
C LYS A 64 10.34 -16.57 2.07
N HIS A 65 10.28 -16.06 0.85
CA HIS A 65 9.01 -16.06 0.11
C HIS A 65 8.56 -17.50 -0.18
N SER A 66 7.25 -17.74 -0.07
CA SER A 66 6.61 -18.99 -0.48
C SER A 66 5.61 -18.75 -1.60
N VAL A 67 5.64 -19.62 -2.61
CA VAL A 67 4.71 -19.61 -3.74
C VAL A 67 3.57 -20.62 -3.58
N ALA A 68 3.64 -21.48 -2.56
CA ALA A 68 2.68 -22.55 -2.36
C ALA A 68 1.28 -21.99 -2.08
N GLY A 69 0.28 -22.46 -2.84
CA GLY A 69 -1.12 -22.08 -2.65
C GLY A 69 -1.47 -20.62 -2.95
N ARG A 70 -0.51 -19.81 -3.44
CA ARG A 70 -0.75 -18.41 -3.82
C ARG A 70 -1.82 -18.33 -4.90
N ASP A 71 -2.84 -17.49 -4.70
CA ASP A 71 -3.89 -17.30 -5.70
C ASP A 71 -3.29 -16.67 -6.97
N PRO A 72 -3.57 -17.22 -8.17
CA PRO A 72 -3.04 -16.72 -9.43
C PRO A 72 -3.22 -15.23 -9.66
N ARG A 73 -4.28 -14.63 -9.11
CA ARG A 73 -4.57 -13.18 -9.26
C ARG A 73 -3.49 -12.27 -8.69
N TYR A 74 -2.70 -12.76 -7.73
CA TYR A 74 -1.63 -12.01 -7.04
C TYR A 74 -0.24 -12.35 -7.56
N LYS A 75 -0.14 -13.33 -8.47
CA LYS A 75 1.12 -13.72 -9.10
C LYS A 75 1.74 -12.52 -9.82
N ASN A 76 3.02 -12.25 -9.55
CA ASN A 76 3.80 -11.15 -10.12
C ASN A 76 3.23 -9.75 -9.82
N ARG A 77 2.32 -9.63 -8.84
CA ARG A 77 1.70 -8.36 -8.42
C ARG A 77 1.92 -8.07 -6.95
N ALA A 78 2.15 -9.09 -6.14
CA ALA A 78 2.38 -8.99 -4.71
C ALA A 78 3.87 -9.17 -4.39
N GLU A 79 4.44 -8.17 -3.72
CA GLU A 79 5.84 -8.08 -3.29
C GLU A 79 5.91 -7.62 -1.83
N THR A 80 7.04 -7.90 -1.17
CA THR A 80 7.32 -7.50 0.22
C THR A 80 8.71 -6.88 0.30
N PHE A 81 9.18 -6.54 1.51
CA PHE A 81 10.44 -5.84 1.73
C PHE A 81 11.43 -6.71 2.55
N PRO A 82 12.12 -7.70 1.93
CA PRO A 82 13.00 -8.62 2.65
C PRO A 82 14.09 -7.95 3.51
N ASP A 83 14.63 -6.83 3.03
CA ASP A 83 15.69 -6.08 3.74
C ASP A 83 15.18 -5.46 5.06
N GLU A 84 13.85 -5.33 5.20
CA GLU A 84 13.19 -4.68 6.32
C GLU A 84 12.62 -5.69 7.34
N TYR A 85 12.71 -6.99 7.05
CA TYR A 85 12.13 -8.04 7.89
C TYR A 85 12.74 -8.09 9.30
N LEU A 86 14.05 -7.87 9.42
CA LEU A 86 14.73 -7.83 10.74
C LEU A 86 14.30 -6.62 11.57
N ARG A 87 13.73 -5.59 10.94
CA ARG A 87 13.10 -4.45 11.62
C ARG A 87 11.62 -4.66 11.88
N GLY A 88 11.12 -5.86 11.64
CA GLY A 88 9.73 -6.26 11.87
C GLY A 88 8.76 -5.76 10.79
N ASN A 89 9.21 -5.24 9.65
CA ASN A 89 8.31 -4.76 8.60
C ASN A 89 8.00 -5.88 7.60
N PHE A 90 6.74 -6.30 7.56
CA PHE A 90 6.22 -7.34 6.66
C PHE A 90 5.13 -6.79 5.73
N SER A 91 5.14 -5.49 5.50
CA SER A 91 4.19 -4.79 4.63
C SER A 91 4.19 -5.39 3.22
N LEU A 92 3.01 -5.38 2.60
CA LEU A 92 2.79 -5.93 1.27
C LEU A 92 2.64 -4.80 0.26
N LYS A 93 3.48 -4.78 -0.76
CA LYS A 93 3.28 -3.96 -1.95
C LYS A 93 2.45 -4.73 -2.98
N LEU A 94 1.31 -4.17 -3.36
CA LEU A 94 0.45 -4.70 -4.42
C LEU A 94 0.45 -3.73 -5.61
N ILE A 95 0.74 -4.23 -6.81
CA ILE A 95 0.88 -3.43 -8.05
C ILE A 95 -0.18 -3.79 -9.10
N ASN A 96 -0.34 -2.90 -10.09
CA ASN A 96 -1.28 -3.03 -11.19
C ASN A 96 -2.72 -3.27 -10.69
N LEU A 97 -3.19 -2.38 -9.81
CA LEU A 97 -4.45 -2.54 -9.07
C LEU A 97 -5.69 -2.53 -9.97
N THR A 98 -6.68 -3.31 -9.59
CA THR A 98 -8.00 -3.40 -10.25
C THR A 98 -9.11 -3.23 -9.22
N HIS A 99 -10.35 -2.96 -9.65
CA HIS A 99 -11.49 -2.91 -8.73
C HIS A 99 -11.66 -4.19 -7.91
N ALA A 100 -11.29 -5.34 -8.47
CA ALA A 100 -11.41 -6.62 -7.78
C ALA A 100 -10.48 -6.73 -6.57
N ASP A 101 -9.43 -5.91 -6.51
CA ASP A 101 -8.46 -5.91 -5.41
C ASP A 101 -8.93 -5.08 -4.21
N ALA A 102 -10.01 -4.31 -4.34
CA ALA A 102 -10.60 -3.57 -3.24
C ALA A 102 -11.13 -4.50 -2.13
N GLY A 103 -11.02 -4.02 -0.90
CA GLY A 103 -11.54 -4.68 0.31
C GLY A 103 -10.46 -4.99 1.33
N LYS A 104 -10.86 -5.81 2.31
CA LYS A 104 -10.03 -6.20 3.44
C LYS A 104 -8.89 -7.13 3.07
N TYR A 105 -7.73 -6.87 3.66
CA TYR A 105 -6.55 -7.73 3.70
C TYR A 105 -6.13 -7.95 5.15
N ILE A 106 -5.68 -9.15 5.48
CA ILE A 106 -5.24 -9.53 6.82
C ILE A 106 -3.82 -10.06 6.73
N CYS A 107 -2.95 -9.53 7.58
CA CYS A 107 -1.62 -10.05 7.83
C CYS A 107 -1.63 -10.82 9.16
N PHE A 108 -1.10 -12.05 9.18
CA PHE A 108 -1.03 -12.88 10.38
C PHE A 108 0.40 -13.37 10.60
N LEU A 109 0.94 -13.14 11.80
CA LEU A 109 2.28 -13.54 12.21
C LEU A 109 2.21 -14.71 13.19
N THR A 110 2.94 -15.78 12.92
CA THR A 110 3.14 -16.90 13.83
C THR A 110 4.59 -16.97 14.31
N PRO A 111 4.84 -17.37 15.57
CA PRO A 111 3.89 -17.81 16.60
C PRO A 111 3.32 -16.67 17.47
N SER A 112 3.64 -15.40 17.17
CA SER A 112 3.22 -14.26 18.00
C SER A 112 1.71 -14.07 18.07
N ASN A 113 0.96 -14.58 17.08
CA ASN A 113 -0.48 -14.35 16.87
C ASN A 113 -0.82 -12.86 16.69
N GLU A 114 0.19 -12.04 16.37
CA GLU A 114 0.00 -10.66 15.94
C GLU A 114 -0.69 -10.66 14.59
N HIS A 115 -1.64 -9.76 14.42
CA HIS A 115 -2.31 -9.58 13.15
C HIS A 115 -2.68 -8.11 12.94
N GLU A 116 -2.55 -7.69 11.69
CA GLU A 116 -2.95 -6.36 11.24
C GLU A 116 -3.96 -6.50 10.11
N THR A 117 -4.88 -5.54 10.02
CA THR A 117 -5.92 -5.52 8.99
C THR A 117 -5.82 -4.22 8.20
N ALA A 118 -5.85 -4.33 6.88
CA ALA A 118 -5.88 -3.18 5.98
C ALA A 118 -7.13 -3.23 5.09
N GLU A 119 -7.90 -2.14 5.05
CA GLU A 119 -9.00 -1.96 4.10
C GLU A 119 -8.48 -1.17 2.90
N LEU A 120 -8.44 -1.80 1.72
CA LEU A 120 -7.99 -1.18 0.48
C LEU A 120 -9.18 -0.59 -0.29
N ILE A 121 -9.18 0.73 -0.46
CA ILE A 121 -10.15 1.46 -1.28
C ILE A 121 -9.51 1.80 -2.62
N ILE A 122 -10.18 1.44 -3.71
CA ILE A 122 -9.74 1.74 -5.08
C ILE A 122 -10.56 2.93 -5.62
N LYS A 123 -9.85 4.00 -5.97
CA LYS A 123 -10.38 5.20 -6.61
C LYS A 123 -10.21 5.12 -8.13
N GLU A 124 -11.19 5.65 -8.85
CA GLU A 124 -11.07 5.83 -10.29
C GLU A 124 -10.16 7.01 -10.60
N THR A 125 -9.32 6.86 -11.62
CA THR A 125 -8.60 7.98 -12.21
C THR A 125 -9.62 8.78 -13.00
N GLY A 126 -10.12 9.88 -12.43
CA GLY A 126 -11.13 10.70 -13.10
C GLY A 126 -10.62 11.20 -14.45
N ASN A 127 -11.21 10.71 -15.54
CA ASN A 127 -11.60 11.62 -16.61
C ASN A 127 -12.87 12.28 -16.09
N THR A 128 -12.74 13.49 -15.55
CA THR A 128 -13.90 14.35 -15.26
C THR A 128 -14.84 14.33 -16.46
N PRO A 129 -16.11 13.91 -16.30
CA PRO A 129 -17.14 14.21 -17.28
C PRO A 129 -17.22 15.73 -17.37
N SER A 130 -16.91 16.27 -18.55
CA SER A 130 -17.29 17.63 -18.89
C SER A 130 -18.81 17.69 -18.91
N ASP A 131 -19.41 18.20 -17.84
CA ASP A 131 -20.79 18.66 -17.86
C ASP A 131 -20.87 19.78 -18.93
N GLN A 132 -21.27 19.43 -20.14
CA GLN A 132 -21.80 20.36 -21.12
C GLN A 132 -23.28 20.07 -21.29
N GLU A 133 -24.06 20.57 -20.33
CA GLU A 133 -25.45 20.91 -20.56
C GLU A 133 -25.49 22.29 -21.23
N ASN A 134 -25.85 22.31 -22.53
CA ASN A 134 -26.98 23.12 -23.01
C ASN A 134 -27.19 22.97 -24.53
N GLN A 135 -28.46 22.81 -24.89
CA GLN A 135 -29.00 22.90 -26.25
C GLN A 135 -29.13 24.37 -26.70
N GLY A 136 -28.83 24.64 -27.98
CA GLY A 136 -29.65 25.52 -28.82
C GLY A 136 -29.32 27.02 -28.96
N GLU A 137 -28.67 27.34 -30.10
CA GLU A 137 -28.95 28.44 -31.06
C GLU A 137 -28.62 29.95 -30.81
N ASP A 138 -27.72 30.40 -31.70
CA ASP A 138 -27.74 31.61 -32.56
C ASP A 138 -27.16 32.98 -32.12
N SER A 139 -26.48 33.54 -33.14
CA SER A 139 -26.11 34.93 -33.46
C SER A 139 -25.01 35.66 -32.66
N GLY A 140 -24.01 36.10 -33.43
CA GLY A 140 -22.73 36.61 -32.94
C GLY A 140 -22.66 38.09 -32.57
N ALA A 141 -21.52 38.47 -31.98
CA ALA A 141 -20.88 39.78 -32.12
C ALA A 141 -19.46 39.77 -31.52
N ASN A 142 -18.53 40.42 -32.22
CA ASN A 142 -17.14 40.66 -31.79
C ASN A 142 -17.07 41.48 -30.49
N SER A 143 -16.17 41.12 -29.58
CA SER A 143 -15.52 42.08 -28.70
C SER A 143 -14.15 41.59 -28.21
N VAL A 144 -13.14 42.44 -28.39
CA VAL A 144 -11.76 42.27 -27.93
C VAL A 144 -11.74 42.44 -26.42
N GLY A 145 -11.35 41.39 -25.69
CA GLY A 145 -11.11 41.42 -24.25
C GLY A 145 -9.77 40.77 -23.92
N LYS A 146 -8.73 41.59 -23.75
CA LYS A 146 -7.46 41.17 -23.17
C LYS A 146 -7.67 40.90 -21.67
N SER A 147 -7.36 39.69 -21.21
CA SER A 147 -7.06 39.45 -19.80
C SER A 147 -5.77 38.65 -19.70
N GLY A 148 -4.80 39.25 -19.00
CA GLY A 148 -3.49 38.67 -18.76
C GLY A 148 -3.52 37.50 -17.78
N PRO A 149 -2.35 36.92 -17.47
CA PRO A 149 -2.25 35.69 -16.72
C PRO A 149 -2.63 35.90 -15.26
N LEU A 150 -3.55 35.08 -14.74
CA LEU A 150 -3.76 34.93 -13.30
C LEU A 150 -2.62 34.06 -12.74
N LEU A 151 -1.65 34.72 -12.11
CA LEU A 151 -0.58 34.09 -11.33
C LEU A 151 -1.18 33.31 -10.15
N TRP A 152 -0.87 32.02 -10.06
CA TRP A 152 -1.02 31.26 -8.82
C TRP A 152 0.25 31.44 -7.98
N PRO A 153 0.16 31.93 -6.73
CA PRO A 153 1.30 31.95 -5.82
C PRO A 153 1.47 30.54 -5.21
N GLY A 154 2.56 29.84 -5.51
CA GLY A 154 2.95 28.70 -4.66
C GLY A 154 3.69 27.50 -5.24
N CYS A 155 4.07 27.43 -6.52
CA CYS A 155 4.91 26.35 -7.02
C CYS A 155 6.32 26.85 -7.34
N GLN A 156 7.26 26.65 -6.41
CA GLN A 156 8.70 26.64 -6.74
C GLN A 156 9.10 25.18 -7.01
N PRO A 157 9.60 24.84 -8.22
CA PRO A 157 10.19 23.53 -8.46
C PRO A 157 11.56 23.43 -7.76
N GLU A 158 11.81 22.31 -7.07
CA GLU A 158 13.12 21.98 -6.49
C GLU A 158 14.23 21.99 -7.57
N PRO A 159 15.46 22.45 -7.26
CA PRO A 159 16.57 22.37 -8.18
C PRO A 159 17.06 20.92 -8.35
N ARG A 160 17.19 20.47 -9.61
CA ARG A 160 17.83 19.20 -9.99
C ARG A 160 19.28 19.13 -9.45
N PRO A 161 19.75 17.96 -8.98
CA PRO A 161 21.16 17.75 -8.68
C PRO A 161 22.01 17.86 -9.95
N GLN A 162 23.05 18.71 -9.92
CA GLN A 162 24.08 18.74 -10.96
C GLN A 162 25.04 17.57 -10.74
N HIS A 163 25.13 16.68 -11.74
CA HIS A 163 26.25 15.75 -11.89
C HIS A 163 27.54 16.55 -12.09
N PHE A 164 28.47 16.47 -11.14
CA PHE A 164 29.85 16.88 -11.37
C PHE A 164 30.54 15.80 -12.22
N LEU A 165 30.86 16.14 -13.47
CA LEU A 165 31.92 15.50 -14.22
C LEU A 165 33.10 16.47 -14.19
N ASP A 166 34.16 16.13 -13.45
CA ASP A 166 35.47 16.68 -13.74
C ASP A 166 36.48 15.54 -13.83
N GLY A 167 36.89 15.28 -15.06
CA GLY A 167 38.06 14.48 -15.37
C GLY A 167 39.33 15.32 -15.26
N LYS A 168 40.40 14.66 -14.80
CA LYS A 168 41.83 14.86 -15.13
C LYS A 168 42.30 16.26 -15.57
N SER A 169 43.30 16.77 -14.86
CA SER A 169 44.61 16.99 -15.49
C SER A 169 45.76 17.04 -14.47
N ARG A 170 46.91 16.57 -14.93
CA ARG A 170 48.24 16.60 -14.31
C ARG A 170 48.70 18.04 -14.09
N ILE A 171 49.50 18.28 -13.04
CA ILE A 171 50.84 18.86 -13.10
C ILE A 171 51.70 18.09 -12.09
#